data_AF-A0A7S1ABI2-F1
#
_entry.id   AF-A0A7S1ABI2-F1
#
_cell.length_a   1.000
_cell.length_b   1.000
_cell.length_c   1.000
_cell.angle_alpha   90.00
_cell.angle_beta   90.00
_cell.angle_gamma   90.00
#
_symmetry.space_group_name_H-M   'P 1'
#
loop_
_entity.id
_entity.type
_entity.pdbx_description
1 polymer ?
#
loop_
_entity_poly.entity_id
_entity_poly.type
_entity_poly.pdbx_seq_one_letter_code
_entity_poly.pdbx_strand_id
1 'polypeptide(L)'
;HSSSPGVLELPPIQGKWKTCYAYAELDSRRVMATVEEIAYLRWQLVYHGRPSARGLRHFQADGQYVSPYLGATFWELDELGGFVLEGMPALPLSRSPFNWGWVIGKGTETEYQSVEP
;
A
#
# COMPACT_ATOMS: atom_id res chain seq x y z
N HIS A 1 30.75 18.81 -5.83
CA HIS A 1 29.80 19.02 -6.94
C HIS A 1 28.87 17.81 -6.99
N SER A 2 27.58 18.06 -6.79
CA SER A 2 26.54 17.05 -6.57
C SER A 2 26.06 16.47 -7.90
N SER A 3 26.02 15.15 -8.03
CA SER A 3 25.45 14.45 -9.19
C SER A 3 24.02 14.06 -8.86
N SER A 4 23.04 14.78 -9.42
CA SER A 4 21.63 14.39 -9.36
C SER A 4 21.41 13.13 -10.22
N PRO A 5 20.67 12.11 -9.73
CA PRO A 5 20.37 10.93 -10.53
C PRO A 5 19.34 11.31 -11.60
N GLY A 6 19.66 10.98 -12.85
CA GLY A 6 18.83 11.27 -14.01
C GLY A 6 17.48 10.58 -13.92
N VAL A 7 16.42 11.37 -13.89
CA VAL A 7 15.06 10.91 -14.18
C VAL A 7 15.05 10.50 -15.66
N LEU A 8 14.91 9.21 -15.93
CA LEU A 8 14.74 8.70 -17.30
C LEU A 8 13.38 9.16 -17.84
N GLU A 9 13.35 10.29 -18.52
CA GLU A 9 12.20 10.71 -19.31
C GLU A 9 12.10 9.80 -20.55
N LEU A 10 11.27 8.77 -20.47
CA LEU A 10 10.93 7.94 -21.61
C LEU A 10 10.02 8.72 -22.58
N PRO A 11 10.25 8.65 -23.90
CA PRO A 11 9.42 9.34 -24.87
C PRO A 11 7.97 8.80 -24.83
N PRO A 12 6.96 9.66 -25.09
CA PRO A 12 5.56 9.24 -25.02
C PRO A 12 5.27 8.17 -26.08
N ILE A 13 4.90 6.97 -25.62
CA ILE A 13 4.55 5.85 -26.49
C ILE A 13 3.24 6.18 -27.20
N GLN A 14 3.27 6.29 -28.54
CA GLN A 14 2.09 6.61 -29.34
C GLN A 14 1.09 5.44 -29.37
N GLY A 15 -0.02 5.61 -28.64
CA GLY A 15 -1.20 4.74 -28.67
C GLY A 15 -1.70 4.42 -27.27
N LYS A 16 -2.96 4.80 -26.96
CA LYS A 16 -3.56 4.69 -25.61
C LYS A 16 -3.33 3.32 -24.95
N TRP A 17 -3.50 2.22 -25.69
CA TRP A 17 -3.31 0.87 -25.16
C TRP A 17 -1.83 0.54 -24.87
N LYS A 18 -0.90 0.99 -25.71
CA LYS A 18 0.54 0.76 -25.51
C LYS A 18 1.04 1.53 -24.29
N THR A 19 0.54 2.75 -24.12
CA THR A 19 0.79 3.57 -22.94
C THR A 19 0.25 2.88 -21.68
N CYS A 20 -1.01 2.42 -21.69
CA CYS A 20 -1.58 1.67 -20.57
C CYS A 20 -0.81 0.39 -20.26
N TYR A 21 -0.38 -0.35 -21.29
CA TYR A 21 0.41 -1.57 -21.12
C TYR A 21 1.78 -1.28 -20.48
N ALA A 22 2.50 -0.25 -20.95
CA ALA A 22 3.78 0.15 -20.37
C ALA A 22 3.63 0.56 -18.89
N TYR A 23 2.57 1.30 -18.55
CA TYR A 23 2.28 1.64 -17.16
C TYR A 23 1.93 0.41 -16.32
N ALA A 24 1.13 -0.52 -16.84
CA ALA A 24 0.81 -1.77 -16.15
C ALA A 24 2.05 -2.64 -15.92
N GLU A 25 2.96 -2.70 -16.90
CA GLU A 25 4.22 -3.43 -16.76
C GLU A 25 5.13 -2.80 -15.70
N LEU A 26 5.25 -1.46 -15.68
CA LEU A 26 5.98 -0.75 -14.63
C LEU A 26 5.34 -0.97 -13.25
N ASP A 27 4.02 -0.88 -13.15
CA ASP A 27 3.29 -1.07 -11.90
C ASP A 27 3.40 -2.50 -11.36
N SER A 28 3.37 -3.51 -12.24
CA SER A 28 3.54 -4.93 -11.88
C SER A 28 4.87 -5.26 -11.22
N ARG A 29 5.89 -4.41 -11.43
CA ARG A 29 7.23 -4.56 -10.84
C ARG A 29 7.42 -3.73 -9.57
N ARG A 30 6.43 -2.90 -9.20
CA ARG A 30 6.55 -1.99 -8.07
C ARG A 30 6.44 -2.77 -6.76
N VAL A 31 7.39 -2.52 -5.86
CA VAL A 31 7.49 -3.19 -4.56
C VAL A 31 6.95 -2.33 -3.43
N MET A 32 6.90 -1.01 -3.63
CA MET A 32 6.47 -0.03 -2.63
C MET A 32 5.09 0.54 -3.00
N ALA A 33 4.24 0.72 -2.00
CA ALA A 33 3.00 1.49 -2.13
C ALA A 33 3.28 2.98 -1.85
N THR A 34 2.43 3.87 -2.35
CA THR A 34 2.47 5.29 -1.96
C THR A 34 1.45 5.58 -0.84
N VAL A 35 1.63 6.70 -0.13
CA VAL A 35 0.70 7.14 0.92
C VAL A 35 -0.72 7.30 0.36
N GLU A 36 -0.83 7.87 -0.85
CA GLU A 36 -2.11 8.11 -1.52
C GLU A 36 -2.84 6.80 -1.82
N GLU A 37 -2.12 5.76 -2.21
CA GLU A 37 -2.71 4.44 -2.47
C GLU A 37 -3.21 3.80 -1.19
N ILE A 38 -2.41 3.86 -0.12
CA ILE A 38 -2.82 3.36 1.19
C ILE A 38 -4.07 4.09 1.68
N ALA A 39 -4.12 5.39 1.46
CA ALA A 39 -5.22 6.24 1.90
C ALA A 39 -6.49 6.15 1.04
N TYR A 40 -6.35 5.83 -0.25
CA TYR A 40 -7.48 5.65 -1.16
C TYR A 40 -8.22 4.34 -0.91
N LEU A 41 -7.47 3.28 -0.61
CA LEU A 41 -8.00 1.92 -0.51
C LEU A 41 -8.78 1.70 0.80
N ARG A 42 -9.68 0.74 0.76
CA ARG A 42 -10.29 0.15 1.97
C ARG A 42 -9.54 -1.12 2.32
N TRP A 43 -9.52 -1.48 3.60
CA TRP A 43 -8.63 -2.52 4.10
C TRP A 43 -9.37 -3.57 4.93
N GLN A 44 -9.42 -4.80 4.44
CA GLN A 44 -9.95 -5.93 5.20
C GLN A 44 -8.88 -6.41 6.17
N LEU A 45 -9.13 -6.25 7.47
CA LEU A 45 -8.29 -6.86 8.50
C LEU A 45 -8.50 -8.38 8.49
N VAL A 46 -7.41 -9.14 8.44
CA VAL A 46 -7.38 -10.60 8.55
C VAL A 46 -6.51 -10.93 9.77
N TYR A 47 -7.10 -11.55 10.77
CA TYR A 47 -6.43 -11.91 12.02
C TYR A 47 -6.36 -13.43 12.13
N HIS A 48 -5.15 -13.99 12.26
CA HIS A 48 -4.91 -15.44 12.26
C HIS A 48 -5.59 -16.15 11.06
N GLY A 49 -5.46 -15.55 9.87
CA GLY A 49 -6.06 -16.07 8.63
C GLY A 49 -7.58 -15.91 8.53
N ARG A 50 -8.24 -15.29 9.52
CA ARG A 50 -9.70 -15.08 9.52
C ARG A 50 -10.04 -13.61 9.28
N PRO A 51 -10.86 -13.28 8.26
CA PRO A 51 -11.33 -11.92 8.05
C PRO A 51 -12.12 -11.40 9.25
N SER A 52 -11.81 -10.17 9.68
CA SER A 52 -12.52 -9.46 10.74
C SER A 52 -13.93 -9.10 10.29
N ALA A 53 -14.92 -9.39 11.14
CA ALA A 53 -16.31 -9.00 10.93
C ALA A 53 -16.59 -7.52 11.24
N ARG A 54 -15.62 -6.77 11.78
CA ARG A 54 -15.81 -5.37 12.22
C ARG A 54 -15.69 -4.36 11.06
N GLY A 55 -16.06 -4.75 9.85
CA GLY A 55 -15.98 -3.91 8.65
C GLY A 55 -14.54 -3.62 8.18
N LEU A 56 -14.44 -2.73 7.20
CA LEU A 56 -13.18 -2.33 6.58
C LEU A 56 -12.46 -1.25 7.40
N ARG A 57 -11.15 -1.18 7.25
CA ARG A 57 -10.28 -0.15 7.82
C ARG A 57 -9.99 0.91 6.78
N HIS A 58 -9.72 2.11 7.27
CA HIS A 58 -9.33 3.24 6.45
C HIS A 58 -8.19 3.97 7.12
N PHE A 59 -7.09 4.06 6.40
CA PHE A 59 -5.92 4.84 6.76
C PHE A 59 -6.08 6.19 6.08
N GLN A 60 -6.08 7.29 6.82
CA GLN A 60 -6.30 8.62 6.23
C GLN A 60 -4.99 9.20 5.71
N ALA A 61 -5.06 10.01 4.64
CA ALA A 61 -3.87 10.59 3.99
C ALA A 61 -3.06 11.53 4.91
N ASP A 62 -3.66 12.02 5.99
CA ASP A 62 -2.99 12.82 7.02
C ASP A 62 -2.26 11.97 8.08
N GLY A 63 -2.19 10.65 7.87
CA GLY A 63 -1.56 9.71 8.78
C GLY A 63 -2.48 9.24 9.92
N GLN A 64 -3.75 9.65 9.98
CA GLN A 64 -4.65 9.18 11.04
C GLN A 64 -5.29 7.82 10.73
N TYR A 65 -5.45 6.99 11.75
CA TYR A 65 -6.18 5.73 11.69
C TYR A 65 -7.07 5.58 12.93
N VAL A 66 -8.36 5.33 12.71
CA VAL A 66 -9.31 5.04 13.80
C VAL A 66 -9.54 3.54 13.89
N SER A 67 -8.82 2.91 14.80
CA SER A 67 -8.94 1.48 15.07
C SER A 67 -10.17 1.19 15.95
N PRO A 68 -10.99 0.18 15.61
CA PRO A 68 -12.07 -0.29 16.48
C PRO A 68 -11.59 -0.88 17.82
N TYR A 69 -10.29 -1.10 18.01
CA TYR A 69 -9.71 -1.71 19.21
C TYR A 69 -8.77 -0.77 19.96
N LEU A 70 -7.99 0.03 19.23
CA LEU A 70 -6.95 0.89 19.80
C LEU A 70 -7.39 2.36 19.92
N GLY A 71 -8.54 2.73 19.35
CA GLY A 71 -8.93 4.13 19.21
C GLY A 71 -8.18 4.82 18.08
N ALA A 72 -8.06 6.14 18.17
CA ALA A 72 -7.31 6.94 17.20
C ALA A 72 -5.80 6.75 17.42
N THR A 73 -5.08 6.50 16.33
CA THR A 73 -3.63 6.30 16.30
C THR A 73 -3.09 6.81 14.96
N PHE A 74 -1.77 6.87 14.83
CA PHE A 74 -1.09 7.33 13.62
C PHE A 74 -0.47 6.19 12.83
N TRP A 75 -0.36 6.40 11.52
CA TRP A 75 0.31 5.52 10.59
C TRP A 75 1.18 6.32 9.62
N GLU A 76 2.24 5.69 9.13
CA GLU A 76 3.12 6.25 8.11
C GLU A 76 3.76 5.14 7.26
N LEU A 77 4.43 5.54 6.17
CA LEU A 77 5.36 4.67 5.45
C LEU A 77 6.79 5.08 5.84
N ASP A 78 7.60 4.11 6.27
CA ASP A 78 9.01 4.37 6.57
C ASP A 78 9.83 4.61 5.29
N GLU A 79 11.11 4.98 5.44
CA GLU A 79 12.02 5.25 4.33
C GLU A 79 12.24 4.04 3.39
N LEU A 80 11.95 2.83 3.88
CA LEU A 80 12.05 1.57 3.14
C LEU A 80 10.70 1.10 2.58
N GLY A 81 9.63 1.89 2.77
CA GLY A 81 8.27 1.58 2.30
C GLY A 81 7.53 0.57 3.17
N GLY A 82 8.00 0.31 4.39
CA GLY A 82 7.29 -0.44 5.41
C GLY A 82 6.13 0.36 5.99
N PHE A 83 5.03 -0.30 6.29
CA PHE A 83 3.87 0.31 6.93
C PHE A 83 4.08 0.34 8.45
N VAL A 84 4.05 1.52 9.04
CA VAL A 84 4.22 1.70 10.49
C VAL A 84 2.90 2.15 11.09
N LEU A 85 2.47 1.48 12.16
CA LEU A 85 1.44 2.00 13.06
C LEU A 85 2.13 2.41 14.36
N GLU A 86 1.72 3.52 14.95
CA GLU A 86 2.30 4.03 16.19
C GLU A 86 2.34 2.95 17.29
N GLY A 87 3.51 2.73 17.87
CA GLY A 87 3.73 1.72 18.90
C GLY A 87 3.85 0.28 18.39
N MET A 88 3.86 0.04 17.07
CA MET A 88 4.09 -1.27 16.48
C MET A 88 5.33 -1.30 15.57
N PRO A 89 5.99 -2.46 15.42
CA PRO A 89 7.04 -2.63 14.43
C PRO A 89 6.53 -2.40 13.00
N ALA A 90 7.42 -1.95 12.12
CA ALA A 90 7.12 -1.80 10.70
C ALA A 90 6.67 -3.15 10.09
N LEU A 91 5.57 -3.10 9.34
CA LEU A 91 4.98 -4.23 8.65
C LEU A 91 5.36 -4.20 7.17
N PRO A 92 5.72 -5.35 6.57
CA PRO A 92 6.04 -5.41 5.15
C PRO A 92 4.80 -5.13 4.30
N LEU A 93 4.99 -4.36 3.24
CA LEU A 93 4.01 -4.16 2.18
C LEU A 93 4.34 -5.08 1.00
N SER A 94 3.32 -5.70 0.41
CA SER A 94 3.50 -6.57 -0.74
C SER A 94 2.26 -6.61 -1.63
N ARG A 95 2.42 -6.97 -2.91
CA ARG A 95 1.29 -7.20 -3.80
C ARG A 95 0.59 -8.52 -3.47
N SER A 96 -0.73 -8.48 -3.53
CA SER A 96 -1.59 -9.65 -3.46
C SER A 96 -1.51 -10.44 -4.76
N PRO A 97 -1.21 -11.76 -4.71
CA PRO A 97 -1.20 -12.59 -5.91
C PRO A 97 -2.60 -12.87 -6.47
N PHE A 98 -3.66 -12.56 -5.72
CA PHE A 98 -5.03 -12.94 -6.05
C PHE A 98 -5.82 -11.82 -6.74
N ASN A 99 -5.59 -10.57 -6.34
CA ASN A 99 -6.38 -9.43 -6.81
C ASN A 99 -5.51 -8.22 -7.21
N TRP A 100 -4.19 -8.39 -7.30
CA TRP A 100 -3.23 -7.32 -7.63
C TRP A 100 -3.25 -6.11 -6.68
N GLY A 101 -4.02 -6.18 -5.59
CA GLY A 101 -4.04 -5.17 -4.54
C GLY A 101 -2.79 -5.20 -3.66
N TRP A 102 -2.82 -4.42 -2.59
CA TRP A 102 -1.78 -4.37 -1.57
C TRP A 102 -2.16 -5.23 -0.35
N VAL A 103 -1.13 -5.81 0.28
CA VAL A 103 -1.24 -6.51 1.56
C VAL A 103 -0.20 -5.93 2.50
N ILE A 104 -0.66 -5.43 3.65
CA ILE A 104 0.18 -4.99 4.75
C ILE A 104 0.33 -6.16 5.74
N GLY A 105 1.56 -6.43 6.17
CA GLY A 105 1.84 -7.43 7.20
C GLY A 105 1.72 -8.87 6.72
N LYS A 106 1.88 -9.14 5.42
CA LYS A 106 1.74 -10.50 4.84
C LYS A 106 2.63 -11.51 5.58
N GLY A 107 2.04 -12.64 5.98
CA GLY A 107 2.73 -13.70 6.73
C GLY A 107 2.85 -13.43 8.22
N THR A 108 2.25 -12.36 8.73
CA THR A 108 2.12 -12.10 10.17
C THR A 108 0.75 -12.54 10.68
N GLU A 109 0.53 -12.46 11.99
CA GLU A 109 -0.78 -12.76 12.59
C GLU A 109 -1.87 -11.75 12.20
N THR A 110 -1.48 -10.54 11.80
CA THR A 110 -2.39 -9.42 11.50
C THR A 110 -2.07 -8.87 10.12
N GLU A 111 -2.89 -9.23 9.14
CA GLU A 111 -2.77 -8.73 7.78
C GLU A 111 -3.86 -7.71 7.48
N TYR A 112 -3.56 -6.73 6.64
CA TYR A 112 -4.57 -5.88 6.02
C TYR A 112 -4.52 -6.10 4.51
N GLN A 113 -5.62 -6.58 3.94
CA GLN A 113 -5.74 -6.82 2.52
C GLN A 113 -6.55 -5.70 1.88
N SER A 114 -6.00 -5.05 0.86
CA SER A 114 -6.70 -3.97 0.18
C SER A 114 -7.91 -4.50 -0.59
N VAL A 115 -8.99 -3.75 -0.53
CA VAL A 115 -10.20 -3.91 -1.32
C VAL A 115 -10.47 -2.59 -2.04
N GLU A 116 -10.93 -2.69 -3.28
CA GLU A 116 -11.39 -1.52 -4.02
C GLU A 116 -12.54 -0.86 -3.24
N PRO A 117 -12.58 0.49 -3.19
CA PRO A 117 -13.59 1.24 -2.45
C PRO A 117 -15.02 1.05 -2.97
#